data_AF-A0A7X4EVE2-F1
#
_entry.id   AF-A0A7X4EVE2-F1
#
_cell.length_a   1.000
_cell.length_b   1.000
_cell.length_c   1.000
_cell.angle_alpha   90.00
_cell.angle_beta   90.00
_cell.angle_gamma   90.00
#
_symmetry.space_group_name_H-M   'P 1'
#
loop_
_entity.id
_entity.type
_entity.pdbx_description
1 polymer ?
#
loop_
_entity_poly.entity_id
_entity_poly.type
_entity_poly.pdbx_seq_one_letter_code
_entity_poly.pdbx_strand_id
1 'polypeptide(L)'
;MSSHAKGVKERVAEGIARRYRRERNFRLAGLGAVLVGMSFLGFFFYTLIGNGYTAFLQTHIQLDVELSAEVIDPDGERDPQVLGRADYQGVIRNALRARFPDVTSRNDLRELFALVSPGAGFELRSDVLSDPELVGEVLSLRVVADDDVDMLIKGHMDRAADESQRRISDRQLGWIEQLEADGSVSRRFNHRFFTSGDSRDPEMSGIWSAVVGSFFMLLVTLALSFPLGVATAIYLEEFAPKNRWTDLI
;
A
#
# COMPACT_ATOMS: atom_id res chain seq x y z
N MET A 1 46.85 -4.96 66.71
CA MET A 1 45.58 -5.36 66.04
C MET A 1 44.98 -4.29 65.10
N SER A 2 45.65 -3.15 64.83
CA SER A 2 45.09 -2.06 63.99
C SER A 2 45.43 -2.13 62.49
N SER A 3 46.57 -2.76 62.12
CA SER A 3 47.03 -2.83 60.71
C SER A 3 46.17 -3.74 59.82
N HIS A 4 45.64 -4.83 60.37
CA HIS A 4 44.84 -5.81 59.62
C HIS A 4 43.46 -5.27 59.15
N ALA A 5 42.88 -4.33 59.91
CA ALA A 5 41.57 -3.74 59.60
C ALA A 5 41.64 -2.65 58.52
N LYS A 6 42.78 -1.94 58.40
CA LYS A 6 43.03 -0.96 57.30
C LYS A 6 43.11 -1.66 55.94
N GLY A 7 43.84 -2.76 55.84
CA GLY A 7 43.98 -3.53 54.59
C GLY A 7 42.68 -4.17 54.09
N VAL A 8 41.74 -4.52 54.99
CA VAL A 8 40.42 -5.03 54.58
C VAL A 8 39.52 -3.91 54.06
N LYS A 9 39.52 -2.73 54.70
CA LYS A 9 38.76 -1.56 54.22
C LYS A 9 39.27 -1.06 52.87
N GLU A 10 40.58 -1.00 52.65
CA GLU A 10 41.16 -0.61 51.36
C GLU A 10 40.85 -1.62 50.26
N ARG A 11 40.96 -2.93 50.51
CA ARG A 11 40.60 -3.98 49.53
C ARG A 11 39.11 -3.97 49.16
N VAL A 12 38.23 -3.65 50.11
CA VAL A 12 36.79 -3.48 49.84
C VAL A 12 36.53 -2.20 49.04
N ALA A 13 37.20 -1.09 49.36
CA ALA A 13 37.08 0.17 48.62
C ALA A 13 37.57 0.05 47.16
N GLU A 14 38.67 -0.66 46.91
CA GLU A 14 39.17 -0.98 45.57
C GLU A 14 38.19 -1.86 44.77
N GLY A 15 37.52 -2.80 45.42
CA GLY A 15 36.47 -3.63 44.82
C GLY A 15 35.22 -2.84 44.42
N ILE A 16 34.83 -1.85 45.24
CA ILE A 16 33.66 -0.99 45.02
C ILE A 16 33.84 -0.11 43.77
N ALA A 17 34.99 0.54 43.60
CA ALA A 17 35.27 1.36 42.41
C ALA A 17 35.28 0.52 41.11
N ARG A 18 35.78 -0.72 41.18
CA ARG A 18 35.77 -1.66 40.03
C ARG A 18 34.34 -2.09 39.67
N ARG A 19 33.47 -2.29 40.65
CA ARG A 19 32.05 -2.63 40.46
C ARG A 19 31.28 -1.45 39.85
N TYR A 20 31.45 -0.23 40.38
CA TYR A 20 30.79 0.96 39.83
C TYR A 20 31.18 1.24 38.38
N ARG A 21 32.45 1.03 37.99
CA ARG A 21 32.88 1.17 36.59
C ARG A 21 32.24 0.12 35.67
N ARG A 22 32.17 -1.14 36.10
CA ARG A 22 31.51 -2.21 35.34
C ARG A 22 30.01 -1.96 35.21
N GLU A 23 29.37 -1.52 36.27
CA GLU A 23 27.95 -1.16 36.29
C GLU A 23 27.66 0.03 35.36
N ARG A 24 28.50 1.08 35.40
CA ARG A 24 28.38 2.21 34.48
C ARG A 24 28.54 1.77 33.02
N ASN A 25 29.54 0.95 32.72
CA ASN A 25 29.76 0.46 31.36
C ASN A 25 28.62 -0.43 30.89
N PHE A 26 28.06 -1.28 31.76
CA PHE A 26 26.88 -2.10 31.46
C PHE A 26 25.65 -1.24 31.17
N ARG A 27 25.38 -0.23 32.01
CA ARG A 27 24.27 0.71 31.79
C ARG A 27 24.45 1.53 30.52
N LEU A 28 25.67 2.00 30.22
CA LEU A 28 25.97 2.73 28.98
C LEU A 28 25.84 1.84 27.75
N ALA A 29 26.28 0.58 27.82
CA ALA A 29 26.11 -0.36 26.73
C ALA A 29 24.63 -0.69 26.49
N GLY A 30 23.84 -0.89 27.55
CA GLY A 30 22.40 -1.09 27.46
C GLY A 30 21.67 0.12 26.88
N LEU A 31 21.99 1.33 27.37
CA LEU A 31 21.44 2.58 26.83
C LEU A 31 21.84 2.78 25.36
N GLY A 32 23.10 2.50 25.01
CA GLY A 32 23.58 2.56 23.64
C GLY A 32 22.83 1.61 22.73
N ALA A 33 22.60 0.36 23.15
CA ALA A 33 21.83 -0.62 22.39
C ALA A 33 20.38 -0.16 22.16
N VAL A 34 19.73 0.40 23.18
CA VAL A 34 18.37 0.96 23.06
C VAL A 34 18.35 2.13 22.07
N LEU A 35 19.30 3.06 22.17
CA LEU A 35 19.36 4.21 21.26
C LEU A 35 19.62 3.80 19.82
N VAL A 36 20.50 2.83 19.59
CA VAL A 36 20.75 2.26 18.25
C VAL A 36 19.48 1.59 17.71
N GLY A 37 18.78 0.81 18.54
CA GLY A 37 17.50 0.19 18.18
C GLY A 37 16.43 1.23 17.80
N MET A 38 16.28 2.28 18.62
CA MET A 38 15.36 3.38 18.34
C MET A 38 15.74 4.14 17.06
N SER A 39 17.03 4.30 16.79
CA SER A 39 17.52 4.96 15.58
C SER A 39 17.18 4.16 14.32
N PHE A 40 17.38 2.83 14.35
CA PHE A 40 16.96 1.96 13.25
C PHE A 40 15.45 1.96 13.05
N LEU A 41 14.66 1.95 14.13
CA LEU A 41 13.21 2.04 14.04
C LEU A 41 12.76 3.37 13.42
N GLY A 42 13.36 4.49 13.84
CA GLY A 42 13.10 5.81 13.26
C GLY A 42 13.47 5.88 11.78
N PHE A 43 14.63 5.33 11.40
CA PHE A 43 15.04 5.24 10.00
C PHE A 43 14.08 4.37 9.18
N PHE A 44 13.66 3.23 9.71
CA PHE A 44 12.69 2.36 9.06
C PHE A 44 11.38 3.10 8.80
N PHE A 45 10.81 3.77 9.79
CA PHE A 45 9.59 4.58 9.60
C PHE A 45 9.78 5.70 8.59
N TYR A 46 10.93 6.38 8.61
CA TYR A 46 11.25 7.40 7.62
C TYR A 46 11.23 6.84 6.20
N THR A 47 11.88 5.70 5.96
CA THR A 47 11.86 5.04 4.64
C THR A 47 10.48 4.52 4.26
N LEU A 48 9.73 3.99 5.22
CA LEU A 48 8.38 3.44 5.00
C LEU A 48 7.40 4.53 4.58
N ILE A 49 7.37 5.64 5.31
CA ILE A 49 6.49 6.77 5.01
C ILE A 49 6.95 7.47 3.73
N GLY A 50 8.26 7.69 3.56
CA GLY A 50 8.84 8.35 2.39
C GLY A 50 8.60 7.60 1.07
N ASN A 51 8.63 6.27 1.09
CA ASN A 51 8.34 5.47 -0.11
C ASN A 51 6.84 5.15 -0.25
N GLY A 52 6.09 5.10 0.85
CA GLY A 52 4.70 4.67 0.86
C GLY A 52 3.67 5.79 0.64
N TYR A 53 4.01 7.06 0.86
CA TYR A 53 3.01 8.15 0.79
C TYR A 53 2.37 8.28 -0.61
N THR A 54 3.06 7.87 -1.66
CA THR A 54 2.56 7.96 -3.03
C THR A 54 1.40 6.99 -3.29
N ALA A 55 1.20 5.96 -2.46
CA ALA A 55 0.05 5.07 -2.54
C ALA A 55 -1.29 5.75 -2.20
N PHE A 56 -1.25 6.83 -1.38
CA PHE A 56 -2.44 7.63 -1.08
C PHE A 56 -2.86 8.55 -2.22
N LEU A 57 -2.06 8.65 -3.27
CA LEU A 57 -2.37 9.41 -4.47
C LEU A 57 -2.60 8.45 -5.63
N GLN A 58 -3.47 8.81 -6.55
CA GLN A 58 -3.74 8.04 -7.75
C GLN A 58 -3.96 8.96 -8.94
N THR A 59 -3.33 8.63 -10.05
CA THR A 59 -3.42 9.34 -11.31
C THR A 59 -4.73 8.98 -12.01
N HIS A 60 -5.45 10.01 -12.44
CA HIS A 60 -6.67 9.88 -13.21
C HIS A 60 -6.53 10.66 -14.52
N ILE A 61 -7.07 10.10 -15.60
CA ILE A 61 -7.17 10.70 -16.91
C ILE A 61 -8.64 11.10 -17.12
N GLN A 62 -8.87 12.38 -17.38
CA GLN A 62 -10.19 12.89 -17.72
C GLN A 62 -10.51 12.56 -19.18
N LEU A 63 -11.63 11.89 -19.42
CA LEU A 63 -12.10 11.49 -20.73
C LEU A 63 -13.58 11.86 -20.87
N ASP A 64 -13.95 12.40 -22.02
CA ASP A 64 -15.35 12.60 -22.38
C ASP A 64 -15.86 11.30 -23.00
N VAL A 65 -16.70 10.61 -22.24
CA VAL A 65 -17.20 9.27 -22.54
C VAL A 65 -18.67 9.36 -22.90
N GLU A 66 -19.00 8.99 -24.13
CA GLU A 66 -20.38 8.88 -24.59
C GLU A 66 -20.95 7.51 -24.22
N LEU A 67 -21.92 7.50 -23.31
CA LEU A 67 -22.62 6.28 -22.88
C LEU A 67 -23.73 5.93 -23.86
N SER A 68 -23.38 5.54 -25.09
CA SER A 68 -24.37 5.23 -26.12
C SER A 68 -25.34 4.12 -25.67
N ALA A 69 -26.64 4.42 -25.72
CA ALA A 69 -27.70 3.47 -25.42
C ALA A 69 -27.64 2.24 -26.33
N GLU A 70 -27.23 2.40 -27.60
CA GLU A 70 -27.10 1.26 -28.53
C GLU A 70 -26.09 0.20 -28.08
N VAL A 71 -25.09 0.59 -27.29
CA VAL A 71 -24.02 -0.30 -26.80
C VAL A 71 -24.34 -0.84 -25.41
N ILE A 72 -25.00 -0.03 -24.56
CA ILE A 72 -25.20 -0.32 -23.14
C ILE A 72 -26.58 -0.89 -22.85
N ASP A 73 -27.62 -0.38 -23.51
CA ASP A 73 -29.03 -0.76 -23.32
C ASP A 73 -29.80 -0.69 -24.66
N PRO A 74 -29.59 -1.66 -25.57
CA PRO A 74 -30.17 -1.61 -26.92
C PRO A 74 -31.70 -1.57 -26.94
N ASP A 75 -32.33 -2.16 -25.93
CA ASP A 75 -33.79 -2.26 -25.81
C ASP A 75 -34.39 -1.10 -24.99
N GLY A 76 -33.56 -0.30 -24.31
CA GLY A 76 -33.97 0.85 -23.50
C GLY A 76 -34.75 0.49 -22.24
N GLU A 77 -34.72 -0.79 -21.82
CA GLU A 77 -35.51 -1.31 -20.70
C GLU A 77 -34.83 -1.06 -19.33
N ARG A 78 -33.57 -0.59 -19.33
CA ARG A 78 -32.74 -0.38 -18.14
C ARG A 78 -32.68 -1.60 -17.21
N ASP A 79 -32.73 -2.80 -17.78
CA ASP A 79 -32.65 -4.04 -17.02
C ASP A 79 -31.24 -4.20 -16.41
N PRO A 80 -31.12 -4.32 -15.07
CA PRO A 80 -29.83 -4.57 -14.41
C PRO A 80 -29.04 -5.75 -14.97
N GLN A 81 -29.68 -6.76 -15.53
CA GLN A 81 -28.99 -7.91 -16.15
C GLN A 81 -28.35 -7.56 -17.49
N VAL A 82 -29.00 -6.71 -18.28
CA VAL A 82 -28.50 -6.22 -19.59
C VAL A 82 -27.39 -5.21 -19.34
N LEU A 83 -27.67 -4.19 -18.52
CA LEU A 83 -26.69 -3.18 -18.10
C LEU A 83 -25.46 -3.84 -17.48
N GLY A 84 -25.64 -4.89 -16.67
CA GLY A 84 -24.55 -5.60 -16.03
C GLY A 84 -23.62 -6.37 -16.97
N ARG A 85 -23.97 -6.56 -18.25
CA ARG A 85 -23.18 -7.34 -19.24
C ARG A 85 -22.57 -6.49 -20.36
N ALA A 86 -22.86 -5.19 -20.41
CA ALA A 86 -22.35 -4.31 -21.47
C ALA A 86 -20.80 -4.17 -21.43
N ASP A 87 -20.20 -3.85 -22.58
CA ASP A 87 -18.74 -3.64 -22.70
C ASP A 87 -18.34 -2.21 -22.32
N TYR A 88 -18.39 -1.88 -21.04
CA TYR A 88 -17.98 -0.57 -20.51
C TYR A 88 -16.51 -0.24 -20.79
N GLN A 89 -15.63 -1.24 -20.80
CA GLN A 89 -14.23 -1.03 -21.16
C GLN A 89 -14.11 -0.62 -22.64
N GLY A 90 -14.94 -1.20 -23.51
CA GLY A 90 -15.09 -0.81 -24.91
C GLY A 90 -15.46 0.66 -25.06
N VAL A 91 -16.40 1.16 -24.25
CA VAL A 91 -16.82 2.56 -24.27
C VAL A 91 -15.66 3.49 -23.91
N ILE A 92 -14.90 3.18 -22.85
CA ILE A 92 -13.72 3.97 -22.44
C ILE A 92 -12.63 3.94 -23.53
N ARG A 93 -12.37 2.76 -24.11
CA ARG A 93 -11.41 2.63 -25.23
C ARG A 93 -11.83 3.46 -26.45
N ASN A 94 -13.13 3.52 -26.75
CA ASN A 94 -13.64 4.32 -27.84
C ASN A 94 -13.46 5.81 -27.58
N ALA A 95 -13.66 6.28 -26.34
CA ALA A 95 -13.39 7.67 -25.94
C ALA A 95 -11.90 8.03 -26.11
N LEU A 96 -10.98 7.15 -25.69
CA LEU A 96 -9.55 7.33 -25.94
C LEU A 96 -9.21 7.38 -27.43
N ARG A 97 -9.79 6.47 -28.22
CA ARG A 97 -9.57 6.44 -29.67
C ARG A 97 -10.08 7.70 -30.36
N ALA A 98 -11.22 8.24 -29.91
CA ALA A 98 -11.77 9.50 -30.43
C ALA A 98 -10.83 10.68 -30.12
N ARG A 99 -10.12 10.64 -28.99
CA ARG A 99 -9.13 11.66 -28.61
C ARG A 99 -7.85 11.60 -29.45
N PHE A 100 -7.45 10.40 -29.89
CA PHE A 100 -6.25 10.16 -30.70
C PHE A 100 -6.59 9.54 -32.06
N PRO A 101 -7.26 10.28 -32.96
CA PRO A 101 -7.76 9.72 -34.23
C PRO A 101 -6.65 9.27 -35.19
N ASP A 102 -5.44 9.80 -35.03
CA ASP A 102 -4.27 9.47 -35.85
C ASP A 102 -3.75 8.04 -35.59
N VAL A 103 -4.15 7.41 -34.47
CA VAL A 103 -3.72 6.07 -34.07
C VAL A 103 -4.63 5.02 -34.71
N THR A 104 -4.12 4.35 -35.75
CA THR A 104 -4.91 3.40 -36.56
C THR A 104 -4.41 1.96 -36.49
N SER A 105 -3.12 1.76 -36.24
CA SER A 105 -2.49 0.43 -36.14
C SER A 105 -2.99 -0.34 -34.92
N ARG A 106 -3.20 -1.65 -35.07
CA ARG A 106 -3.66 -2.53 -33.98
C ARG A 106 -2.69 -2.58 -32.80
N ASN A 107 -1.39 -2.51 -33.04
CA ASN A 107 -0.39 -2.54 -31.98
C ASN A 107 -0.40 -1.22 -31.21
N ASP A 108 -0.43 -0.11 -31.94
CA ASP A 108 -0.46 1.23 -31.36
C ASP A 108 -1.76 1.46 -30.55
N LEU A 109 -2.90 0.95 -31.04
CA LEU A 109 -4.15 0.98 -30.28
C LEU A 109 -4.07 0.19 -28.97
N ARG A 110 -3.36 -0.94 -28.94
CA ARG A 110 -3.17 -1.69 -27.68
C ARG A 110 -2.37 -0.87 -26.67
N GLU A 111 -1.28 -0.24 -27.11
CA GLU A 111 -0.48 0.65 -26.26
C GLU A 111 -1.29 1.86 -25.77
N LEU A 112 -2.14 2.43 -26.63
CA LEU A 112 -3.00 3.56 -26.29
C LEU A 112 -4.04 3.16 -25.22
N PHE A 113 -4.66 2.00 -25.38
CA PHE A 113 -5.64 1.49 -24.42
C PHE A 113 -5.01 1.08 -23.10
N ALA A 114 -3.72 0.78 -23.07
CA ALA A 114 -2.95 0.50 -21.86
C ALA A 114 -2.61 1.77 -21.05
N LEU A 115 -3.03 2.97 -21.48
CA LEU A 115 -2.87 4.18 -20.66
C LEU A 115 -3.87 4.27 -19.51
N VAL A 116 -5.00 3.57 -19.63
CA VAL A 116 -6.08 3.52 -18.64
C VAL A 116 -6.17 2.14 -18.03
N SER A 117 -6.58 2.10 -16.77
CA SER A 117 -6.74 0.84 -16.05
C SER A 117 -7.74 -0.09 -16.75
N PRO A 118 -7.45 -1.40 -16.83
CA PRO A 118 -8.44 -2.44 -17.14
C PRO A 118 -9.62 -2.45 -16.15
N GLY A 119 -9.38 -1.97 -14.93
CA GLY A 119 -10.34 -1.84 -13.83
C GLY A 119 -11.41 -0.77 -14.07
N ALA A 120 -11.14 0.21 -14.93
CA ALA A 120 -12.00 1.37 -15.15
C ALA A 120 -13.40 1.01 -15.66
N GLY A 121 -13.51 -0.01 -16.52
CA GLY A 121 -14.80 -0.47 -17.03
C GLY A 121 -15.68 -1.06 -15.93
N PHE A 122 -15.10 -1.65 -14.88
CA PHE A 122 -15.87 -2.15 -13.74
C PHE A 122 -16.41 -1.02 -12.87
N GLU A 123 -15.66 0.08 -12.73
CA GLU A 123 -16.12 1.28 -12.03
C GLU A 123 -17.29 1.91 -12.79
N LEU A 124 -17.11 2.16 -14.09
CA LEU A 124 -18.16 2.73 -14.92
C LEU A 124 -19.43 1.87 -14.94
N ARG A 125 -19.26 0.55 -14.99
CA ARG A 125 -20.37 -0.40 -14.84
C ARG A 125 -21.08 -0.24 -13.50
N SER A 126 -20.35 -0.11 -12.41
CA SER A 126 -20.94 0.08 -11.08
C SER A 126 -21.70 1.38 -10.99
N ASP A 127 -21.17 2.46 -11.58
CA ASP A 127 -21.80 3.77 -11.61
C ASP A 127 -23.11 3.72 -12.39
N VAL A 128 -23.11 3.13 -13.61
CA VAL A 128 -24.32 2.97 -14.43
C VAL A 128 -25.35 2.03 -13.80
N LEU A 129 -24.92 0.98 -13.09
CA LEU A 129 -25.86 0.12 -12.35
C LEU A 129 -26.49 0.83 -11.15
N SER A 130 -25.77 1.78 -10.55
CA SER A 130 -26.30 2.59 -9.44
C SER A 130 -27.20 3.72 -9.93
N ASP A 131 -26.92 4.26 -11.10
CA ASP A 131 -27.70 5.30 -11.77
C ASP A 131 -27.85 5.01 -13.27
N PRO A 132 -28.90 4.27 -13.66
CA PRO A 132 -29.16 3.96 -15.06
C PRO A 132 -29.56 5.17 -15.92
N GLU A 133 -29.80 6.35 -15.34
CA GLU A 133 -30.16 7.55 -16.11
C GLU A 133 -28.99 8.12 -16.89
N LEU A 134 -27.76 7.76 -16.52
CA LEU A 134 -26.52 8.14 -17.19
C LEU A 134 -26.43 7.61 -18.64
N VAL A 135 -27.19 6.57 -18.98
CA VAL A 135 -27.18 5.99 -20.33
C VAL A 135 -27.80 6.96 -21.33
N GLY A 136 -27.05 7.28 -22.38
CA GLY A 136 -27.41 8.23 -23.43
C GLY A 136 -26.72 9.59 -23.29
N GLU A 137 -25.97 9.83 -22.21
CA GLU A 137 -25.28 11.10 -21.97
C GLU A 137 -23.78 11.05 -22.36
N VAL A 138 -23.20 12.23 -22.58
CA VAL A 138 -21.75 12.42 -22.69
C VAL A 138 -21.23 12.92 -21.35
N LEU A 139 -20.48 12.07 -20.65
CA LEU A 139 -19.98 12.35 -19.31
C LEU A 139 -18.48 12.61 -19.34
N SER A 140 -18.04 13.67 -18.67
CA SER A 140 -16.61 13.92 -18.45
C SER A 140 -16.15 13.11 -17.24
N LEU A 141 -15.77 11.85 -17.50
CA LEU A 141 -15.39 10.88 -16.49
C LEU A 141 -13.90 10.97 -16.18
N ARG A 142 -13.56 10.68 -14.92
CA ARG A 142 -12.16 10.59 -14.49
C ARG A 142 -11.83 9.13 -14.33
N VAL A 143 -11.10 8.63 -15.30
CA VAL A 143 -10.73 7.22 -15.39
C VAL A 143 -9.40 7.02 -14.70
N VAL A 144 -9.28 5.97 -13.90
CA VAL A 144 -8.00 5.58 -13.29
C VAL A 144 -6.97 5.26 -14.37
N ALA A 145 -5.78 5.85 -14.27
CA ALA A 145 -4.67 5.53 -15.14
C ALA A 145 -4.07 4.17 -14.79
N ASP A 146 -3.45 3.52 -15.77
CA ASP A 146 -2.69 2.27 -15.58
C ASP A 146 -1.51 2.44 -14.59
N ASP A 147 -1.03 1.35 -14.00
CA ASP A 147 0.02 1.37 -12.97
C ASP A 147 1.32 1.99 -13.47
N ASP A 148 1.73 1.67 -14.70
CA ASP A 148 2.95 2.23 -15.28
C ASP A 148 2.82 3.74 -15.49
N VAL A 149 1.67 4.20 -15.99
CA VAL A 149 1.36 5.62 -16.18
C VAL A 149 1.36 6.35 -14.84
N ASP A 150 0.72 5.78 -13.83
CA ASP A 150 0.68 6.35 -12.49
C ASP A 150 2.09 6.48 -11.88
N MET A 151 2.96 5.49 -12.06
CA MET A 151 4.36 5.54 -11.62
C MET A 151 5.18 6.61 -12.35
N LEU A 152 4.95 6.78 -13.65
CA LEU A 152 5.58 7.84 -14.44
C LEU A 152 5.18 9.23 -13.94
N ILE A 153 3.89 9.45 -13.71
CA ILE A 153 3.35 10.74 -13.23
C ILE A 153 3.78 11.03 -11.78
N LYS A 154 3.96 10.00 -10.96
CA LYS A 154 4.51 10.11 -9.60
C LYS A 154 6.03 10.35 -9.56
N GLY A 155 6.71 10.24 -10.70
CA GLY A 155 8.16 10.48 -10.81
C GLY A 155 9.01 9.27 -10.39
N HIS A 156 8.44 8.07 -10.40
CA HIS A 156 9.16 6.82 -10.13
C HIS A 156 9.78 6.19 -11.39
N MET A 157 9.55 6.79 -12.55
CA MET A 157 10.11 6.36 -13.83
C MET A 157 10.78 7.57 -14.50
N ASP A 158 12.04 7.41 -14.93
CA ASP A 158 12.79 8.47 -15.60
C ASP A 158 12.29 8.60 -17.05
N ARG A 159 11.83 9.81 -17.41
CA ARG A 159 11.31 10.14 -18.74
C ARG A 159 12.42 10.28 -19.78
N ALA A 160 13.64 10.63 -19.36
CA ALA A 160 14.78 10.83 -20.24
C ALA A 160 15.59 9.54 -20.48
N ALA A 161 15.27 8.46 -19.76
CA ALA A 161 15.89 7.17 -19.95
C ALA A 161 15.50 6.57 -21.31
N ASP A 162 16.40 5.73 -21.85
CA ASP A 162 16.15 4.97 -23.06
C ASP A 162 14.89 4.10 -22.92
N GLU A 163 14.13 3.91 -24.00
CA GLU A 163 12.91 3.10 -24.03
C GLU A 163 13.10 1.70 -23.41
N SER A 164 14.28 1.08 -23.60
CA SER A 164 14.58 -0.24 -23.04
C SER A 164 14.72 -0.27 -21.52
N GLN A 165 14.86 0.88 -20.87
CA GLN A 165 15.03 1.02 -19.42
C GLN A 165 13.74 1.38 -18.68
N ARG A 166 12.62 1.52 -19.40
CA ARG A 166 11.32 1.91 -18.87
C ARG A 166 10.22 0.97 -19.37
N ARG A 167 9.10 0.89 -18.63
CA ARG A 167 7.97 0.01 -18.99
C ARG A 167 7.01 0.65 -20.01
N ILE A 168 7.15 1.95 -20.24
CA ILE A 168 6.33 2.76 -21.15
C ILE A 168 7.10 3.01 -22.45
N SER A 169 6.45 2.90 -23.60
CA SER A 169 7.07 3.19 -24.91
C SER A 169 7.30 4.69 -25.15
N ASP A 170 8.15 5.05 -26.13
CA ASP A 170 8.34 6.45 -26.56
C ASP A 170 7.02 7.06 -27.08
N ARG A 171 6.21 6.22 -27.72
CA ARG A 171 4.90 6.62 -28.22
C ARG A 171 3.91 6.87 -27.08
N GLN A 172 3.83 5.96 -26.11
CA GLN A 172 2.97 6.14 -24.94
C GLN A 172 3.38 7.38 -24.15
N LEU A 173 4.68 7.63 -23.99
CA LEU A 173 5.17 8.85 -23.35
C LEU A 173 4.65 10.10 -24.06
N GLY A 174 4.70 10.15 -25.40
CA GLY A 174 4.16 11.27 -26.16
C GLY A 174 2.66 11.51 -25.96
N TRP A 175 1.85 10.43 -25.87
CA TRP A 175 0.43 10.57 -25.57
C TRP A 175 0.18 11.05 -24.14
N ILE A 176 0.97 10.55 -23.17
CA ILE A 176 0.86 10.98 -21.76
C ILE A 176 1.23 12.47 -21.64
N GLU A 177 2.30 12.91 -22.28
CA GLU A 177 2.70 14.32 -22.30
C GLU A 177 1.63 15.21 -22.92
N GLN A 178 0.96 14.74 -23.98
CA GLN A 178 -0.17 15.44 -24.57
C GLN A 178 -1.36 15.57 -23.60
N LEU A 179 -1.68 14.51 -22.84
CA LEU A 179 -2.73 14.52 -21.81
C LEU A 179 -2.34 15.35 -20.57
N GLU A 180 -1.05 15.48 -20.27
CA GLU A 180 -0.57 16.39 -19.22
C GLU A 180 -0.66 17.85 -19.69
N ALA A 181 -0.27 18.12 -20.94
CA ALA A 181 -0.26 19.46 -21.52
C ALA A 181 -1.66 20.07 -21.67
N ASP A 182 -2.68 19.23 -21.93
CA ASP A 182 -4.07 19.67 -22.02
C ASP A 182 -4.81 19.71 -20.66
N GLY A 183 -4.15 19.29 -19.58
CA GLY A 183 -4.69 19.30 -18.22
C GLY A 183 -5.66 18.15 -17.92
N SER A 184 -5.75 17.13 -18.78
CA SER A 184 -6.64 15.98 -18.56
C SER A 184 -6.10 15.02 -17.49
N VAL A 185 -4.80 15.06 -17.19
CA VAL A 185 -4.19 14.24 -16.12
C VAL A 185 -4.25 14.96 -14.77
N SER A 186 -4.77 14.28 -13.75
CA SER A 186 -4.79 14.80 -12.38
C SER A 186 -4.47 13.73 -11.33
N ARG A 187 -3.73 14.11 -10.29
CA ARG A 187 -3.49 13.27 -9.11
C ARG A 187 -4.53 13.56 -8.04
N ARG A 188 -5.14 12.51 -7.49
CA ARG A 188 -6.20 12.62 -6.49
C ARG A 188 -5.95 11.70 -5.32
N PHE A 189 -6.60 11.99 -4.19
CA PHE A 189 -6.53 11.12 -3.03
C PHE A 189 -7.24 9.79 -3.32
N ASN A 190 -6.52 8.68 -3.11
CA ASN A 190 -6.98 7.34 -3.35
C ASN A 190 -7.74 6.81 -2.14
N HIS A 191 -9.05 7.13 -2.03
CA HIS A 191 -9.90 6.54 -0.99
C HIS A 191 -10.02 5.02 -1.13
N ARG A 192 -9.98 4.53 -2.37
CA ARG A 192 -10.08 3.11 -2.72
C ARG A 192 -8.97 2.29 -2.07
N PHE A 193 -7.78 2.86 -1.89
CA PHE A 193 -6.67 2.22 -1.18
C PHE A 193 -7.07 1.63 0.18
N PHE A 194 -7.99 2.28 0.91
CA PHE A 194 -8.43 1.82 2.23
C PHE A 194 -9.62 0.87 2.22
N THR A 195 -10.45 0.92 1.17
CA THR A 195 -11.71 0.16 1.09
C THR A 195 -11.62 -1.07 0.20
N SER A 196 -10.68 -1.09 -0.75
CA SER A 196 -10.46 -2.22 -1.66
C SER A 196 -9.58 -3.30 -1.06
N GLY A 197 -9.87 -4.53 -1.47
CA GLY A 197 -9.02 -5.70 -1.22
C GLY A 197 -7.91 -5.84 -2.27
N ASP A 198 -7.41 -7.06 -2.40
CA ASP A 198 -6.42 -7.45 -3.39
C ASP A 198 -7.01 -7.44 -4.81
N SER A 199 -6.22 -6.96 -5.78
CA SER A 199 -6.51 -7.02 -7.21
C SER A 199 -5.30 -7.58 -7.96
N ARG A 200 -5.52 -8.04 -9.19
CA ARG A 200 -4.43 -8.37 -10.13
C ARG A 200 -3.78 -7.12 -10.73
N ASP A 201 -4.53 -6.02 -10.74
CA ASP A 201 -4.11 -4.73 -11.26
C ASP A 201 -3.64 -3.86 -10.07
N PRO A 202 -2.36 -3.43 -10.02
CA PRO A 202 -1.79 -2.73 -8.86
C PRO A 202 -2.53 -1.44 -8.49
N GLU A 203 -3.01 -0.69 -9.47
CA GLU A 203 -3.76 0.55 -9.31
C GLU A 203 -5.16 0.35 -8.70
N MET A 204 -5.70 -0.86 -8.79
CA MET A 204 -7.00 -1.23 -8.19
C MET A 204 -6.87 -1.92 -6.82
N SER A 205 -5.65 -2.26 -6.42
CA SER A 205 -5.37 -2.96 -5.16
C SER A 205 -5.43 -2.01 -3.96
N GLY A 206 -5.95 -2.52 -2.83
CA GLY A 206 -6.01 -1.79 -1.57
C GLY A 206 -5.47 -2.60 -0.38
N ILE A 207 -5.35 -1.95 0.77
CA ILE A 207 -4.79 -2.52 2.00
C ILE A 207 -5.84 -3.23 2.88
N TRP A 208 -7.13 -3.15 2.52
CA TRP A 208 -8.22 -3.61 3.41
C TRP A 208 -8.11 -5.10 3.74
N SER A 209 -7.77 -5.93 2.75
CA SER A 209 -7.58 -7.38 2.95
C SER A 209 -6.45 -7.67 3.94
N ALA A 210 -5.32 -6.94 3.84
CA ALA A 210 -4.18 -7.07 4.74
C ALA A 210 -4.51 -6.59 6.16
N VAL A 211 -5.27 -5.51 6.30
CA VAL A 211 -5.73 -4.98 7.61
C VAL A 211 -6.63 -5.99 8.30
N VAL A 212 -7.65 -6.50 7.60
CA VAL A 212 -8.61 -7.47 8.14
C VAL A 212 -7.90 -8.79 8.49
N GLY A 213 -7.03 -9.29 7.61
CA GLY A 213 -6.23 -10.49 7.86
C GLY A 213 -5.32 -10.35 9.08
N SER A 214 -4.63 -9.21 9.21
CA SER A 214 -3.76 -8.93 10.37
C SER A 214 -4.56 -8.84 11.67
N PHE A 215 -5.74 -8.21 11.64
CA PHE A 215 -6.63 -8.11 12.79
C PHE A 215 -7.06 -9.50 13.27
N PHE A 216 -7.55 -10.37 12.37
CA PHE A 216 -7.95 -11.72 12.75
C PHE A 216 -6.77 -12.58 13.21
N MET A 217 -5.59 -12.42 12.61
CA MET A 217 -4.39 -13.11 13.06
C MET A 217 -4.04 -12.74 14.51
N LEU A 218 -4.00 -11.45 14.84
CA LEU A 218 -3.78 -10.98 16.21
C LEU A 218 -4.87 -11.45 17.17
N LEU A 219 -6.13 -11.44 16.75
CA LEU A 219 -7.25 -11.91 17.56
C LEU A 219 -7.12 -13.40 17.91
N VAL A 220 -6.82 -14.24 16.92
CA VAL A 220 -6.63 -15.68 17.13
C VAL A 220 -5.39 -15.94 18.01
N THR A 221 -4.28 -15.25 17.75
CA THR A 221 -3.08 -15.35 18.59
C THR A 221 -3.40 -14.98 20.03
N LEU A 222 -4.09 -13.87 20.28
CA LEU A 222 -4.49 -13.44 21.62
C LEU A 222 -5.43 -14.46 22.29
N ALA A 223 -6.42 -14.95 21.55
CA ALA A 223 -7.41 -15.91 22.04
C ALA A 223 -6.78 -17.24 22.47
N LEU A 224 -5.66 -17.65 21.85
CA LEU A 224 -4.93 -18.86 22.23
C LEU A 224 -3.84 -18.59 23.26
N SER A 225 -3.07 -17.51 23.10
CA SER A 225 -1.94 -17.21 23.98
C SER A 225 -2.40 -16.81 25.37
N PHE A 226 -3.53 -16.09 25.50
CA PHE A 226 -4.01 -15.60 26.77
C PHE A 226 -4.46 -16.74 27.71
N PRO A 227 -5.36 -17.66 27.32
CA PRO A 227 -5.74 -18.78 28.18
C PRO A 227 -4.57 -19.71 28.49
N LEU A 228 -3.70 -19.95 27.51
CA LEU A 228 -2.51 -20.78 27.72
C LEU A 228 -1.55 -20.15 28.73
N GLY A 229 -1.29 -18.85 28.61
CA GLY A 229 -0.46 -18.11 29.56
C GLY A 229 -1.04 -18.10 30.98
N VAL A 230 -2.35 -17.91 31.11
CA VAL A 230 -3.04 -17.99 32.42
C VAL A 230 -2.97 -19.40 32.99
N ALA A 231 -3.21 -20.43 32.18
CA ALA A 231 -3.12 -21.83 32.62
C ALA A 231 -1.69 -22.20 33.05
N THR A 232 -0.66 -21.73 32.34
CA THR A 232 0.74 -21.90 32.73
C THR A 232 1.04 -21.21 34.06
N ALA A 233 0.58 -19.96 34.26
CA ALA A 233 0.78 -19.24 35.51
C ALA A 233 0.12 -19.96 36.70
N ILE A 234 -1.13 -20.40 36.56
CA ILE A 234 -1.85 -21.16 37.60
C ILE A 234 -1.15 -22.49 37.89
N TYR A 235 -0.71 -23.21 36.85
CA TYR A 235 0.01 -24.48 37.02
C TYR A 235 1.33 -24.29 37.78
N LEU A 236 2.09 -23.24 37.45
CA LEU A 236 3.34 -22.94 38.15
C LEU A 236 3.11 -22.57 39.62
N GLU A 237 2.05 -21.83 39.92
CA GLU A 237 1.71 -21.44 41.29
C GLU A 237 1.25 -22.63 42.14
N GLU A 238 0.36 -23.47 41.59
CA GLU A 238 -0.33 -24.50 42.38
C GLU A 238 0.39 -25.86 42.38
N PHE A 239 1.09 -26.21 41.29
CA PHE A 239 1.57 -27.59 41.08
C PHE A 239 3.08 -27.72 40.84
N ALA A 240 3.82 -26.64 40.57
CA ALA A 240 5.23 -26.78 40.21
C ALA A 240 6.13 -27.12 41.42
N PRO A 241 6.95 -28.19 41.34
CA PRO A 241 7.89 -28.52 42.39
C PRO A 241 9.00 -27.46 42.50
N LYS A 242 9.39 -27.11 43.74
CA LYS A 242 10.48 -26.15 43.99
C LYS A 242 11.82 -26.74 43.57
N ASN A 243 12.37 -26.27 42.46
CA ASN A 243 13.71 -26.63 41.97
C ASN A 243 14.37 -25.43 41.27
N ARG A 244 15.67 -25.54 40.98
CA ARG A 244 16.46 -24.44 40.39
C ARG A 244 16.00 -24.02 38.98
N TRP A 245 15.22 -24.85 38.29
CA TRP A 245 14.65 -24.54 36.98
C TRP A 245 13.33 -23.79 37.11
N THR A 246 12.51 -24.11 38.11
CA THR A 246 11.30 -23.36 38.47
C THR A 246 11.64 -21.96 39.00
N ASP A 247 12.77 -21.79 39.71
CA ASP A 247 13.26 -20.47 40.16
C ASP A 247 13.88 -19.61 39.04
N LEU A 248 14.21 -20.20 37.88
CA LEU A 248 14.84 -19.51 36.75
C LEU A 248 13.81 -18.82 35.83
N ILE A 249 12.57 -19.32 35.81
CA ILE A 249 11.47 -18.91 34.92
C ILE A 249 10.47 -18.08 35.73
#